data_AF-A0A3D8HS29-F1
#
_entry.id   AF-A0A3D8HS29-F1
#
_cell.length_a   1.000
_cell.length_b   1.000
_cell.length_c   1.000
_cell.angle_alpha   90.00
_cell.angle_beta   90.00
_cell.angle_gamma   90.00
#
_symmetry.space_group_name_H-M   'P 1'
#
loop_
_entity.id
_entity.type
_entity.pdbx_description
1 polymer ?
#
loop_
_entity_poly.entity_id
_entity_poly.type
_entity_poly.pdbx_seq_one_letter_code
_entity_poly.pdbx_strand_id
1 'polypeptide(L)'
;MMFMFGKKKELGIVEILYRNLKLLRSINKARKEKEMVYSIAHTSNNFTYQDARIASVFALYQQRYPERRLERLIGYLLKDMERLNFEKTSSIPQKFEPQYTKYQSRYDKLKTINLLSHTVRVFLISLEINKNVPDRFAEQVSLLALVHDFGKSQKVFDFVGESNNEKHNHTSAKYLNAVMDSMNEYSNDFIASMCDAIYFHHSANADMKPEDVIENEFIRMLNQCDRTAREQELRAINRQKLPQNMLEIEDKESR
;
A
#
# COMPACT_ATOMS: atom_id res chain seq x y z
N MET A 1 -8.88 41.12 -47.90
CA MET A 1 -8.75 39.91 -47.06
C MET A 1 -9.86 39.93 -46.04
N MET A 2 -10.88 39.08 -46.21
CA MET A 2 -12.08 39.08 -45.37
C MET A 2 -11.87 38.07 -44.24
N PHE A 3 -11.68 38.54 -43.01
CA PHE A 3 -11.59 37.68 -41.83
C PHE A 3 -12.98 37.06 -41.58
N MET A 4 -13.13 35.78 -41.93
CA MET A 4 -14.27 34.98 -41.48
C MET A 4 -14.11 34.75 -39.97
N PHE A 5 -14.80 35.56 -39.17
CA PHE A 5 -15.01 35.25 -37.76
C PHE A 5 -15.88 33.98 -37.67
N GLY A 6 -15.22 32.85 -37.44
CA GLY A 6 -15.91 31.59 -37.15
C GLY A 6 -16.85 31.79 -35.97
N LYS A 7 -18.15 31.50 -36.17
CA LYS A 7 -19.16 31.52 -35.11
C LYS A 7 -18.67 30.64 -33.95
N LYS A 8 -18.46 31.24 -32.78
CA LYS A 8 -18.21 30.48 -31.55
C LYS A 8 -19.41 29.57 -31.35
N LYS A 9 -19.16 28.25 -31.38
CA LYS A 9 -20.18 27.24 -31.09
C LYS A 9 -20.65 27.47 -29.66
N GLU A 10 -21.91 27.89 -29.49
CA GLU A 10 -22.50 28.02 -28.16
C GLU A 10 -22.55 26.63 -27.51
N LEU A 11 -21.94 26.52 -26.34
CA LEU A 11 -21.91 25.26 -25.59
C LEU A 11 -23.31 25.01 -25.02
N GLY A 12 -23.78 23.77 -25.14
CA GLY A 12 -25.03 23.38 -24.48
C GLY A 12 -24.89 23.45 -22.97
N ILE A 13 -26.00 23.65 -22.25
CA ILE A 13 -26.04 23.70 -20.78
C ILE A 13 -25.36 22.47 -20.15
N VAL A 14 -25.56 21.28 -20.74
CA VAL A 14 -24.94 20.02 -20.27
C VAL A 14 -23.40 20.06 -20.40
N GLU A 15 -22.87 20.61 -21.50
CA GLU A 15 -21.42 20.71 -21.70
C GLU A 15 -20.79 21.71 -20.72
N ILE A 16 -21.49 22.82 -20.44
CA ILE A 16 -21.08 23.80 -19.43
C ILE A 16 -21.04 23.14 -18.04
N LEU A 17 -22.08 22.42 -17.65
CA LEU A 17 -22.13 21.71 -16.36
C LEU A 17 -21.02 20.66 -16.24
N TYR A 18 -20.79 19.88 -17.29
CA TYR A 18 -19.71 18.88 -17.30
C TYR A 18 -18.33 19.52 -17.15
N ARG A 19 -18.04 20.62 -17.86
CA ARG A 19 -16.79 21.37 -17.72
C ARG A 19 -16.61 21.93 -16.32
N ASN A 20 -17.67 22.50 -15.74
CA ASN A 20 -17.64 23.04 -14.39
C ASN A 20 -17.39 21.94 -13.34
N LEU A 21 -18.02 20.77 -13.49
CA LEU A 21 -17.76 19.61 -12.64
C LEU A 21 -16.30 19.14 -12.74
N LYS A 22 -15.75 19.07 -13.95
CA LYS A 22 -14.34 18.71 -14.15
C LYS A 22 -13.40 19.73 -13.50
N LEU A 23 -13.67 21.02 -13.67
CA LEU A 23 -12.89 22.10 -13.06
C LEU A 23 -12.95 22.04 -11.52
N LEU A 24 -14.14 21.85 -10.94
CA LEU A 24 -14.31 21.70 -9.49
C LEU A 24 -13.54 20.49 -8.93
N ARG A 25 -13.53 19.37 -9.66
CA ARG A 25 -12.69 18.21 -9.31
C ARG A 25 -11.21 18.55 -9.32
N SER A 26 -10.72 19.25 -10.35
CA SER A 26 -9.33 19.70 -10.43
C SER A 26 -8.95 20.66 -9.29
N ILE A 27 -9.82 21.62 -8.96
CA ILE A 27 -9.60 22.55 -7.84
C ILE A 27 -9.53 21.80 -6.51
N ASN A 28 -10.45 20.87 -6.27
CA ASN A 28 -10.46 20.07 -5.05
C ASN A 28 -9.22 19.18 -4.94
N LYS A 29 -8.76 18.58 -6.06
CA LYS A 29 -7.51 17.81 -6.09
C LYS A 29 -6.31 18.69 -5.71
N ALA A 30 -6.16 19.85 -6.35
CA ALA A 30 -5.08 20.78 -6.06
C ALA A 30 -5.08 21.30 -4.60
N ARG A 31 -6.27 21.50 -4.00
CA ARG A 31 -6.39 21.87 -2.59
C ARG A 31 -5.90 20.76 -1.67
N LYS A 32 -6.33 19.51 -1.90
CA LYS A 32 -5.88 18.34 -1.13
C LYS A 32 -4.37 18.12 -1.26
N GLU A 33 -3.83 18.27 -2.47
CA GLU A 33 -2.38 18.23 -2.71
C GLU A 33 -1.65 19.29 -1.89
N LYS A 34 -2.13 20.54 -1.91
CA LYS A 34 -1.53 21.62 -1.12
C LYS A 34 -1.59 21.35 0.39
N GLU A 35 -2.72 20.87 0.91
CA GLU A 35 -2.87 20.50 2.32
C GLU A 35 -1.91 19.38 2.71
N MET A 36 -1.72 18.39 1.82
CA MET A 36 -0.80 17.29 2.05
C MET A 36 0.66 17.75 2.03
N VAL A 37 1.07 18.49 1.01
CA VAL A 37 2.42 19.08 0.92
C VAL A 37 2.71 19.90 2.18
N TYR A 38 1.74 20.73 2.61
CA TYR A 38 1.86 21.48 3.85
C TYR A 38 2.04 20.54 5.06
N SER A 39 1.20 19.51 5.19
CA SER A 39 1.31 18.54 6.29
C SER A 39 2.65 17.80 6.32
N ILE A 40 3.18 17.38 5.17
CA ILE A 40 4.46 16.68 5.03
C ILE A 40 5.60 17.61 5.44
N ALA A 41 5.60 18.83 4.88
CA ALA A 41 6.64 19.83 5.14
C ALA A 41 6.69 20.23 6.63
N HIS A 42 5.56 20.23 7.33
CA HIS A 42 5.44 20.62 8.74
C HIS A 42 5.34 19.42 9.69
N THR A 43 5.49 18.18 9.21
CA THR A 43 5.58 17.01 10.09
C THR A 43 6.91 17.03 10.82
N SER A 44 6.86 17.17 12.15
CA SER A 44 8.06 17.06 12.99
C SER A 44 8.62 15.63 12.97
N ASN A 45 9.93 15.48 13.17
CA ASN A 45 10.58 14.17 13.35
C ASN A 45 10.13 13.43 14.63
N ASN A 46 9.40 14.11 15.52
CA ASN A 46 8.80 13.49 16.70
C ASN A 46 7.43 12.89 16.32
N PHE A 47 7.43 11.61 15.93
CA PHE A 47 6.20 10.91 15.58
C PHE A 47 5.45 10.44 16.83
N THR A 48 4.19 10.86 16.96
CA THR A 48 3.26 10.34 17.95
C THR A 48 2.10 9.62 17.25
N TYR A 49 1.90 8.35 17.59
CA TYR A 49 0.86 7.49 17.02
C TYR A 49 -0.31 7.34 17.98
N GLN A 50 -1.52 7.30 17.43
CA GLN A 50 -2.73 7.02 18.21
C GLN A 50 -2.90 5.50 18.40
N ASP A 51 -2.50 4.71 17.40
CA ASP A 51 -2.54 3.26 17.43
C ASP A 51 -1.26 2.69 18.04
N ALA A 52 -1.41 1.97 19.15
CA ALA A 52 -0.29 1.35 19.84
C ALA A 52 0.49 0.34 18.96
N ARG A 53 -0.18 -0.34 18.01
CA ARG A 53 0.48 -1.28 17.08
C ARG A 53 1.46 -0.54 16.18
N ILE A 54 1.07 0.62 15.68
CA ILE A 54 1.92 1.47 14.82
C ILE A 54 3.11 1.99 15.62
N ALA A 55 2.88 2.45 16.85
CA ALA A 55 3.95 2.89 17.75
C ALA A 55 4.97 1.76 18.02
N SER A 56 4.50 0.56 18.36
CA SER A 56 5.36 -0.60 18.61
C SER A 56 6.18 -0.98 17.38
N VAL A 57 5.56 -0.96 16.20
CA VAL A 57 6.22 -1.30 14.93
C VAL A 57 7.28 -0.25 14.56
N PHE A 58 7.01 1.03 14.79
CA PHE A 58 8.01 2.07 14.57
C PHE A 58 9.23 1.91 15.50
N ALA A 59 9.01 1.58 16.77
CA ALA A 59 10.09 1.30 17.71
C ALA A 59 10.95 0.11 17.26
N LEU A 60 10.32 -0.97 16.76
CA LEU A 60 11.04 -2.12 16.21
C LEU A 60 11.86 -1.75 14.96
N TYR A 61 11.31 -0.90 14.09
CA TYR A 61 12.05 -0.34 12.95
C TYR A 61 13.28 0.45 13.41
N GLN A 62 13.13 1.35 14.38
CA GLN A 62 14.24 2.13 14.93
C GLN A 62 15.32 1.25 15.56
N GLN A 63 14.91 0.17 16.24
CA GLN A 63 15.85 -0.81 16.80
C GLN A 63 16.59 -1.60 15.72
N ARG A 64 15.90 -1.94 14.62
CA ARG A 64 16.48 -2.74 13.52
C ARG A 64 17.53 -1.95 12.73
N TYR A 65 17.37 -0.65 12.54
CA TYR A 65 18.24 0.17 11.67
C TYR A 65 18.95 1.29 12.45
N PRO A 66 20.24 1.11 12.82
CA PRO A 66 21.01 2.13 13.53
C PRO A 66 21.19 3.43 12.73
N GLU A 67 21.48 3.32 11.43
CA GLU A 67 21.67 4.46 10.50
C GLU A 67 20.39 4.88 9.76
N ARG A 68 19.20 4.48 10.24
CA ARG A 68 17.86 4.72 9.67
C ARG A 68 17.72 5.96 8.76
N ARG A 69 17.97 5.78 7.46
CA ARG A 69 18.00 6.89 6.48
C ARG A 69 16.61 7.27 6.01
N LEU A 70 15.65 6.38 6.19
CA LEU A 70 14.26 6.55 5.78
C LEU A 70 13.35 6.84 6.98
N GLU A 71 13.89 7.19 8.15
CA GLU A 71 13.12 7.32 9.39
C GLU A 71 11.95 8.30 9.26
N ARG A 72 12.21 9.48 8.69
CA ARG A 72 11.16 10.48 8.49
C ARG A 72 10.06 9.99 7.55
N LEU A 73 10.44 9.32 6.46
CA LEU A 73 9.50 8.78 5.48
C LEU A 73 8.68 7.61 6.06
N ILE A 74 9.33 6.65 6.71
CA ILE A 74 8.68 5.52 7.38
C ILE A 74 7.74 6.02 8.47
N GLY A 75 8.21 6.94 9.32
CA GLY A 75 7.41 7.50 10.40
C GLY A 75 6.17 8.24 9.90
N TYR A 76 6.32 9.01 8.81
CA TYR A 76 5.21 9.69 8.14
C TYR A 76 4.22 8.70 7.52
N LEU A 77 4.70 7.68 6.78
CA LEU A 77 3.83 6.68 6.13
C LEU A 77 3.06 5.86 7.16
N LEU A 78 3.70 5.47 8.26
CA LEU A 78 3.05 4.80 9.40
C LEU A 78 1.95 5.69 9.99
N LYS A 79 2.19 7.00 10.14
CA LYS A 79 1.18 7.95 10.61
C LYS A 79 0.02 8.06 9.62
N ASP A 80 0.32 8.03 8.33
CA ASP A 80 -0.68 8.12 7.27
C ASP A 80 -1.62 6.92 7.25
N MET A 81 -1.22 5.74 7.71
CA MET A 81 -2.14 4.59 7.85
C MET A 81 -3.33 4.90 8.78
N GLU A 82 -3.12 5.69 9.85
CA GLU A 82 -4.19 6.17 10.75
C GLU A 82 -5.09 7.18 10.02
N ARG A 83 -4.49 8.20 9.39
CA ARG A 83 -5.20 9.27 8.67
C ARG A 83 -6.05 8.71 7.52
N LEU A 84 -5.50 7.74 6.82
CA LEU A 84 -6.10 7.07 5.67
C LEU A 84 -7.08 5.95 6.06
N ASN A 85 -7.28 5.73 7.37
CA ASN A 85 -8.30 4.84 7.94
C ASN A 85 -8.16 3.38 7.47
N PHE A 86 -6.92 2.88 7.44
CA PHE A 86 -6.59 1.52 6.98
C PHE A 86 -7.28 0.43 7.80
N GLU A 87 -7.59 0.69 9.08
CA GLU A 87 -8.32 -0.24 9.96
C GLU A 87 -9.70 -0.62 9.41
N LYS A 88 -10.35 0.27 8.64
CA LYS A 88 -11.67 0.03 8.04
C LYS A 88 -11.59 -0.36 6.56
N THR A 89 -10.40 -0.42 5.98
CA THR A 89 -10.19 -0.85 4.60
C THR A 89 -9.90 -2.34 4.57
N SER A 90 -10.50 -3.08 3.63
CA SER A 90 -10.18 -4.50 3.42
C SER A 90 -8.78 -4.65 2.83
N SER A 91 -7.99 -5.62 3.31
CA SER A 91 -6.70 -5.97 2.70
C SER A 91 -6.84 -6.70 1.36
N ILE A 92 -8.06 -7.05 0.96
CA ILE A 92 -8.39 -7.77 -0.27
C ILE A 92 -9.30 -6.90 -1.16
N PRO A 93 -9.06 -6.81 -2.49
CA PRO A 93 -9.91 -6.06 -3.41
C PRO A 93 -11.36 -6.56 -3.43
N GLN A 94 -12.34 -5.65 -3.44
CA GLN A 94 -13.77 -6.01 -3.42
C GLN A 94 -14.30 -6.67 -4.70
N LYS A 95 -13.59 -6.58 -5.84
CA LYS A 95 -14.07 -6.99 -7.18
C LYS A 95 -14.10 -8.51 -7.47
N PHE A 96 -13.85 -9.40 -6.50
CA PHE A 96 -13.88 -10.84 -6.78
C PHE A 96 -15.29 -11.42 -6.65
N GLU A 97 -15.80 -12.01 -7.74
CA GLU A 97 -17.19 -12.48 -7.86
C GLU A 97 -17.52 -13.72 -7.01
N PRO A 98 -18.79 -13.90 -6.58
CA PRO A 98 -19.22 -14.85 -5.54
C PRO A 98 -19.35 -16.31 -6.00
N GLN A 99 -18.66 -16.71 -7.08
CA GLN A 99 -18.97 -17.96 -7.79
C GLN A 99 -18.55 -19.25 -7.04
N TYR A 100 -18.09 -19.15 -5.79
CA TYR A 100 -17.62 -20.27 -4.98
C TYR A 100 -18.29 -20.32 -3.60
N THR A 101 -19.62 -20.30 -3.56
CA THR A 101 -20.42 -20.31 -2.32
C THR A 101 -20.46 -21.64 -1.56
N LYS A 102 -19.75 -22.69 -2.00
CA LYS A 102 -19.84 -24.04 -1.37
C LYS A 102 -18.67 -24.45 -0.46
N TYR A 103 -17.59 -23.68 -0.41
CA TYR A 103 -16.48 -23.88 0.53
C TYR A 103 -16.01 -22.52 1.07
N GLN A 104 -15.65 -22.43 2.35
CA GLN A 104 -15.07 -21.20 2.91
C GLN A 104 -13.67 -21.03 2.31
N SER A 105 -13.62 -20.35 1.16
CA SER A 105 -12.42 -20.19 0.34
C SER A 105 -11.31 -19.47 1.13
N ARG A 106 -10.05 -19.66 0.73
CA ARG A 106 -8.90 -18.90 1.29
C ARG A 106 -9.18 -17.40 1.33
N TYR A 107 -9.88 -16.91 0.30
CA TYR A 107 -10.34 -15.53 0.17
C TYR A 107 -11.33 -15.12 1.28
N ASP A 108 -12.35 -15.94 1.57
CA ASP A 108 -13.31 -15.66 2.64
C ASP A 108 -12.70 -15.60 4.03
N LYS A 109 -11.57 -16.30 4.22
CA LYS A 109 -10.80 -16.22 5.46
C LYS A 109 -10.01 -14.92 5.54
N LEU A 110 -9.37 -14.51 4.45
CA LEU A 110 -8.51 -13.34 4.43
C LEU A 110 -9.28 -12.01 4.34
N LYS A 111 -10.52 -11.99 3.83
CA LYS A 111 -11.33 -10.77 3.73
C LYS A 111 -11.64 -10.13 5.09
N THR A 112 -11.52 -10.88 6.19
CA THR A 112 -11.72 -10.37 7.55
C THR A 112 -10.51 -9.56 8.04
N ILE A 113 -9.39 -9.62 7.33
CA ILE A 113 -8.16 -8.91 7.67
C ILE A 113 -8.20 -7.53 7.03
N ASN A 114 -8.17 -6.51 7.88
CA ASN A 114 -8.08 -5.13 7.42
C ASN A 114 -6.68 -4.79 6.90
N LEU A 115 -6.62 -3.74 6.09
CA LEU A 115 -5.42 -3.27 5.43
C LEU A 115 -4.33 -2.90 6.46
N LEU A 116 -4.70 -2.27 7.59
CA LEU A 116 -3.74 -1.90 8.62
C LEU A 116 -2.98 -3.12 9.15
N SER A 117 -3.73 -4.15 9.56
CA SER A 117 -3.18 -5.38 10.14
C SER A 117 -2.29 -6.12 9.14
N HIS A 118 -2.70 -6.15 7.87
CA HIS A 118 -1.92 -6.77 6.80
C HIS A 118 -0.63 -6.00 6.55
N THR A 119 -0.72 -4.70 6.28
CA THR A 119 0.44 -3.83 6.01
C THR A 119 1.45 -3.85 7.16
N VAL A 120 0.99 -3.74 8.42
CA VAL A 120 1.84 -3.86 9.60
C VAL A 120 2.57 -5.20 9.63
N ARG A 121 1.87 -6.30 9.32
CA ARG A 121 2.46 -7.64 9.33
C ARG A 121 3.51 -7.82 8.23
N VAL A 122 3.23 -7.36 7.01
CA VAL A 122 4.20 -7.41 5.90
C VAL A 122 5.45 -6.60 6.28
N PHE A 123 5.26 -5.43 6.89
CA PHE A 123 6.36 -4.60 7.38
C PHE A 123 7.17 -5.29 8.48
N LEU A 124 6.54 -5.87 9.50
CA LEU A 124 7.24 -6.63 10.55
C LEU A 124 8.05 -7.79 9.97
N ILE A 125 7.48 -8.54 9.03
CA ILE A 125 8.19 -9.63 8.35
C ILE A 125 9.41 -9.11 7.61
N SER A 126 9.32 -7.94 6.96
CA SER A 126 10.47 -7.33 6.28
C SER A 126 11.61 -6.96 7.24
N LEU A 127 11.31 -6.59 8.49
CA LEU A 127 12.31 -6.36 9.53
C LEU A 127 12.95 -7.68 10.01
N GLU A 128 12.19 -8.77 10.00
CA GLU A 128 12.62 -10.09 10.50
C GLU A 128 13.45 -10.89 9.51
N ILE A 129 13.01 -10.99 8.25
CA ILE A 129 13.61 -11.93 7.28
C ILE A 129 14.87 -11.35 6.61
N ASN A 130 15.04 -10.03 6.63
CA ASN A 130 16.13 -9.34 5.94
C ASN A 130 17.32 -9.01 6.88
N LYS A 131 17.57 -9.84 7.90
CA LYS A 131 18.65 -9.63 8.87
C LYS A 131 20.06 -9.83 8.29
N ASN A 132 20.18 -10.67 7.27
CA ASN A 132 21.46 -11.00 6.65
C ASN A 132 21.75 -10.17 5.38
N VAL A 133 20.95 -9.13 5.13
CA VAL A 133 21.04 -8.27 3.96
C VAL A 133 21.56 -6.91 4.41
N PRO A 134 22.38 -6.19 3.61
CA PRO A 134 22.88 -4.88 4.00
C PRO A 134 21.75 -3.93 4.44
N ASP A 135 21.94 -3.24 5.56
CA ASP A 135 20.88 -2.46 6.20
C ASP A 135 20.22 -1.45 5.27
N ARG A 136 21.02 -0.75 4.45
CA ARG A 136 20.49 0.20 3.46
C ARG A 136 19.50 -0.45 2.50
N PHE A 137 19.80 -1.67 2.03
CA PHE A 137 18.94 -2.40 1.11
C PHE A 137 17.71 -2.96 1.86
N ALA A 138 17.92 -3.53 3.05
CA ALA A 138 16.83 -4.07 3.87
C ALA A 138 15.83 -2.97 4.31
N GLU A 139 16.31 -1.76 4.59
CA GLU A 139 15.49 -0.60 4.93
C GLU A 139 14.60 -0.19 3.75
N GLN A 140 15.14 -0.22 2.53
CA GLN A 140 14.37 0.03 1.29
C GLN A 140 13.31 -1.05 1.06
N VAL A 141 13.63 -2.33 1.28
CA VAL A 141 12.60 -3.41 1.23
C VAL A 141 11.51 -3.17 2.27
N SER A 142 11.86 -2.66 3.46
CA SER A 142 10.88 -2.32 4.49
C SER A 142 9.98 -1.16 4.09
N LEU A 143 10.53 -0.12 3.43
CA LEU A 143 9.72 0.94 2.82
C LEU A 143 8.72 0.37 1.80
N LEU A 144 9.18 -0.52 0.91
CA LEU A 144 8.32 -1.15 -0.09
C LEU A 144 7.23 -2.00 0.57
N ALA A 145 7.59 -2.80 1.58
CA ALA A 145 6.67 -3.61 2.37
C ALA A 145 5.57 -2.76 3.03
N LEU A 146 5.95 -1.59 3.55
CA LEU A 146 5.00 -0.64 4.15
C LEU A 146 4.01 -0.10 3.11
N VAL A 147 4.48 0.29 1.93
CA VAL A 147 3.66 1.09 1.00
C VAL A 147 2.96 0.31 -0.11
N HIS A 148 3.34 -0.96 -0.35
CA HIS A 148 2.91 -1.71 -1.54
C HIS A 148 1.39 -1.72 -1.79
N ASP A 149 0.62 -1.77 -0.71
CA ASP A 149 -0.83 -1.94 -0.71
C ASP A 149 -1.63 -0.66 -0.39
N PHE A 150 -0.97 0.49 -0.25
CA PHE A 150 -1.61 1.77 0.11
C PHE A 150 -2.77 2.14 -0.83
N GLY A 151 -2.63 1.86 -2.13
CA GLY A 151 -3.63 2.12 -3.16
C GLY A 151 -4.93 1.34 -3.00
N LYS A 152 -5.02 0.39 -2.06
CA LYS A 152 -6.30 -0.24 -1.68
C LYS A 152 -7.20 0.69 -0.87
N SER A 153 -6.64 1.73 -0.24
CA SER A 153 -7.43 2.74 0.48
C SER A 153 -8.11 3.70 -0.50
N GLN A 154 -9.44 3.82 -0.38
CA GLN A 154 -10.20 4.78 -1.17
C GLN A 154 -9.71 6.22 -0.99
N LYS A 155 -9.22 6.58 0.20
CA LYS A 155 -8.66 7.92 0.45
C LYS A 155 -7.38 8.18 -0.33
N VAL A 156 -6.54 7.14 -0.52
CA VAL A 156 -5.33 7.21 -1.34
C VAL A 156 -5.73 7.32 -2.81
N PHE A 157 -6.69 6.51 -3.25
CA PHE A 157 -7.23 6.58 -4.61
C PHE A 157 -7.87 7.94 -4.92
N ASP A 158 -8.67 8.50 -4.02
CA ASP A 158 -9.28 9.83 -4.17
C ASP A 158 -8.23 10.96 -4.25
N PHE A 159 -7.00 10.68 -3.83
CA PHE A 159 -5.90 11.62 -3.82
C PHE A 159 -5.08 11.56 -5.11
N VAL A 160 -4.52 10.39 -5.46
CA VAL A 160 -3.64 10.23 -6.64
C VAL A 160 -4.24 9.45 -7.80
N GLY A 161 -5.38 8.79 -7.61
CA GLY A 161 -6.02 7.96 -8.62
C GLY A 161 -6.56 8.77 -9.80
N GLU A 162 -6.47 8.19 -11.00
CA GLU A 162 -6.91 8.83 -12.24
C GLU A 162 -8.13 8.14 -12.86
N SER A 163 -8.31 6.84 -12.62
CA SER A 163 -9.42 6.07 -13.18
C SER A 163 -9.88 4.93 -12.28
N ASN A 164 -11.18 4.62 -12.28
CA ASN A 164 -11.76 3.55 -11.45
C ASN A 164 -11.27 2.12 -11.80
N ASN A 165 -10.49 1.98 -12.86
CA ASN A 165 -9.88 0.72 -13.30
C ASN A 165 -8.38 0.65 -13.03
N GLU A 166 -7.82 1.68 -12.39
CA GLU A 166 -6.41 1.70 -12.00
C GLU A 166 -6.13 0.61 -10.96
N LYS A 167 -5.04 -0.14 -11.17
CA LYS A 167 -4.63 -1.18 -10.23
C LYS A 167 -4.05 -0.53 -8.96
N HIS A 168 -4.33 -1.12 -7.80
CA HIS A 168 -3.93 -0.55 -6.52
C HIS A 168 -2.41 -0.34 -6.39
N ASN A 169 -1.58 -1.22 -6.96
CA ASN A 169 -0.13 -1.06 -7.00
C ASN A 169 0.32 0.20 -7.77
N HIS A 170 -0.39 0.58 -8.84
CA HIS A 170 -0.10 1.83 -9.56
C HIS A 170 -0.47 3.04 -8.69
N THR A 171 -1.63 2.98 -8.03
CA THR A 171 -2.07 4.00 -7.08
C THR A 171 -1.12 4.13 -5.89
N SER A 172 -0.61 3.02 -5.33
CA SER A 172 0.41 3.01 -4.28
C SER A 172 1.69 3.71 -4.74
N ALA A 173 2.18 3.41 -5.95
CA ALA A 173 3.40 4.02 -6.50
C ALA A 173 3.23 5.53 -6.69
N LYS A 174 2.11 5.98 -7.26
CA LYS A 174 1.81 7.42 -7.41
C LYS A 174 1.74 8.15 -6.07
N TYR A 175 1.16 7.50 -5.07
CA TYR A 175 1.09 8.06 -3.72
C TYR A 175 2.47 8.17 -3.08
N LEU A 176 3.31 7.12 -3.18
CA LEU A 176 4.69 7.16 -2.69
C LEU A 176 5.49 8.29 -3.37
N ASN A 177 5.37 8.40 -4.70
CA ASN A 177 6.01 9.47 -5.47
C ASN A 177 5.63 10.85 -4.93
N ALA A 178 4.32 11.11 -4.79
CA ALA A 178 3.84 12.39 -4.27
C ALA A 178 4.35 12.69 -2.85
N VAL A 179 4.45 11.68 -1.97
CA VAL A 179 5.01 11.85 -0.62
C VAL A 179 6.49 12.19 -0.68
N MET A 180 7.29 11.40 -1.39
CA MET A 180 8.75 11.56 -1.46
C MET A 180 9.15 12.88 -2.15
N ASP A 181 8.47 13.23 -3.25
CA ASP A 181 8.65 14.50 -3.95
C ASP A 181 8.34 15.69 -3.03
N SER A 182 7.26 15.60 -2.24
CA SER A 182 6.87 16.65 -1.29
C SER A 182 7.85 16.81 -0.13
N MET A 183 8.58 15.76 0.24
CA MET A 183 9.61 15.84 1.28
C MET A 183 10.87 16.53 0.75
N ASN A 184 11.17 16.42 -0.55
CA ASN A 184 12.35 17.03 -1.20
C ASN A 184 13.69 16.63 -0.52
N GLU A 185 13.77 15.39 -0.02
CA GLU A 185 14.96 14.83 0.67
C GLU A 185 15.64 13.71 -0.13
N TYR A 186 14.98 13.22 -1.18
CA TYR A 186 15.35 12.01 -1.91
C TYR A 186 15.72 12.35 -3.35
N SER A 187 16.72 11.66 -3.92
CA SER A 187 17.07 11.85 -5.33
C SER A 187 15.99 11.27 -6.24
N ASN A 188 15.80 11.89 -7.42
CA ASN A 188 14.84 11.41 -8.42
C ASN A 188 15.07 9.94 -8.79
N ASP A 189 16.33 9.50 -8.90
CA ASP A 189 16.67 8.10 -9.20
C ASP A 189 16.21 7.14 -8.10
N PHE A 190 16.36 7.55 -6.83
CA PHE A 190 15.90 6.73 -5.71
C PHE A 190 14.37 6.66 -5.67
N ILE A 191 13.69 7.79 -5.87
CA ILE A 191 12.23 7.85 -5.94
C ILE A 191 11.71 6.96 -7.08
N ALA A 192 12.26 7.11 -8.28
CA ALA A 192 11.90 6.31 -9.45
C ALA A 192 12.10 4.81 -9.18
N SER A 193 13.24 4.41 -8.63
CA SER A 193 13.52 3.01 -8.30
C SER A 193 12.51 2.40 -7.33
N MET A 194 12.12 3.12 -6.27
CA MET A 194 11.13 2.63 -5.31
C MET A 194 9.72 2.58 -5.91
N CYS A 195 9.34 3.62 -6.67
CA CYS A 195 8.06 3.68 -7.35
C CYS A 195 7.90 2.58 -8.39
N ASP A 196 8.95 2.29 -9.18
CA ASP A 196 8.94 1.21 -10.16
C ASP A 196 8.80 -0.16 -9.49
N ALA A 197 9.52 -0.40 -8.38
CA ALA A 197 9.37 -1.64 -7.62
C ALA A 197 7.91 -1.84 -7.17
N ILE A 198 7.26 -0.81 -6.63
CA ILE A 198 5.84 -0.89 -6.26
C ILE A 198 4.93 -1.02 -7.47
N TYR A 199 5.18 -0.29 -8.55
CA TYR A 199 4.36 -0.33 -9.75
C TYR A 199 4.36 -1.72 -10.38
N PHE A 200 5.50 -2.40 -10.42
CA PHE A 200 5.63 -3.69 -11.12
C PHE A 200 5.54 -4.93 -10.22
N HIS A 201 5.40 -4.81 -8.89
CA HIS A 201 5.52 -5.98 -8.01
C HIS A 201 4.51 -7.11 -8.26
N HIS A 202 3.30 -6.80 -8.76
CA HIS A 202 2.31 -7.80 -9.20
C HIS A 202 2.48 -8.27 -10.65
N SER A 203 3.22 -7.51 -11.47
CA SER A 203 3.29 -7.69 -12.92
C SER A 203 4.64 -8.21 -13.39
N ALA A 204 5.63 -8.34 -12.51
CA ALA A 204 7.05 -8.48 -12.85
C ALA A 204 7.38 -9.58 -13.87
N ASN A 205 6.51 -10.57 -14.08
CA ASN A 205 6.76 -11.67 -15.01
C ASN A 205 5.52 -12.12 -15.82
N ALA A 206 4.48 -11.29 -15.95
CA ALA A 206 3.22 -11.74 -16.58
C ALA A 206 3.35 -12.00 -18.09
N ASP A 207 4.20 -11.22 -18.77
CA ASP A 207 4.33 -11.22 -20.24
C ASP A 207 5.75 -11.51 -20.74
N MET A 208 6.70 -11.82 -19.84
CA MET A 208 8.10 -12.10 -20.20
C MET A 208 8.36 -13.60 -20.30
N LYS A 209 9.18 -14.00 -21.28
CA LYS A 209 9.68 -15.38 -21.35
C LYS A 209 10.59 -15.64 -20.14
N PRO A 210 10.62 -16.86 -19.57
CA PRO A 210 11.42 -17.18 -18.39
C PRO A 210 12.91 -16.83 -18.48
N GLU A 211 13.42 -16.77 -19.71
CA GLU A 211 14.82 -16.52 -20.08
C GLU A 211 15.21 -15.03 -19.99
N ASP A 212 14.21 -14.14 -20.09
CA ASP A 212 14.37 -12.67 -20.13
C ASP A 212 14.02 -12.02 -18.78
N VAL A 213 13.71 -12.82 -17.75
CA VAL A 213 13.35 -12.35 -16.42
C VAL A 213 14.58 -11.77 -15.73
N ILE A 214 14.74 -10.45 -15.82
CA ILE A 214 15.63 -9.72 -14.92
C ILE A 214 14.94 -9.70 -13.55
N GLU A 215 15.39 -10.57 -12.65
CA GLU A 215 14.84 -10.66 -11.30
C GLU A 215 15.18 -9.39 -10.51
N ASN A 216 14.21 -8.48 -10.41
CA ASN A 216 14.34 -7.30 -9.57
C ASN A 216 14.29 -7.74 -8.09
N GLU A 217 15.45 -7.69 -7.43
CA GLU A 217 15.64 -8.16 -6.06
C GLU A 217 14.69 -7.48 -5.04
N PHE A 218 14.38 -6.19 -5.24
CA PHE A 218 13.41 -5.48 -4.40
C PHE A 218 12.02 -6.10 -4.53
N ILE A 219 11.57 -6.40 -5.75
CA ILE A 219 10.28 -7.03 -6.02
C ILE A 219 10.25 -8.45 -5.44
N ARG A 220 11.33 -9.22 -5.64
CA ARG A 220 11.45 -10.59 -5.11
C ARG A 220 11.28 -10.62 -3.59
N MET A 221 12.00 -9.74 -2.88
CA MET A 221 11.96 -9.69 -1.42
C MET A 221 10.65 -9.10 -0.87
N LEU A 222 10.08 -8.10 -1.54
CA LEU A 222 8.73 -7.60 -1.22
C LEU A 222 7.69 -8.73 -1.32
N ASN A 223 7.68 -9.46 -2.44
CA ASN A 223 6.75 -10.55 -2.68
C ASN A 223 6.97 -11.73 -1.72
N GLN A 224 8.20 -11.94 -1.23
CA GLN A 224 8.48 -12.89 -0.15
C GLN A 224 7.83 -12.43 1.16
N CYS A 225 7.99 -11.15 1.55
CA CYS A 225 7.39 -10.60 2.76
C CYS A 225 5.87 -10.72 2.74
N ASP A 226 5.22 -10.31 1.65
CA ASP A 226 3.76 -10.37 1.51
C ASP A 226 3.23 -11.81 1.59
N ARG A 227 3.85 -12.73 0.85
CA ARG A 227 3.48 -14.15 0.88
C ARG A 227 3.59 -14.75 2.28
N THR A 228 4.70 -14.50 2.99
CA THR A 228 4.88 -14.97 4.36
C THR A 228 3.84 -14.38 5.30
N ALA A 229 3.46 -13.10 5.12
CA ALA A 229 2.39 -12.47 5.90
C ALA A 229 1.05 -13.19 5.70
N ARG A 230 0.68 -13.44 4.44
CA ARG A 230 -0.55 -14.16 4.08
C ARG A 230 -0.59 -15.58 4.64
N GLU A 231 0.53 -16.28 4.62
CA GLU A 231 0.63 -17.62 5.21
C GLU A 231 0.43 -17.59 6.73
N GLN A 232 1.07 -16.66 7.43
CA GLN A 232 0.92 -16.51 8.87
C GLN A 232 -0.52 -16.10 9.27
N GLU A 233 -1.13 -15.21 8.50
CA GLU A 233 -2.53 -14.78 8.66
C GLU A 233 -3.50 -15.97 8.54
N LEU A 234 -3.34 -16.79 7.49
CA LEU A 234 -4.16 -17.98 7.29
C LEU A 234 -4.01 -18.99 8.42
N ARG A 235 -2.77 -19.21 8.88
CA ARG A 235 -2.49 -20.10 10.02
C ARG A 235 -3.20 -19.59 11.28
N ALA A 236 -3.15 -18.29 11.56
CA ALA A 236 -3.81 -17.69 12.72
C ALA A 236 -5.33 -17.87 12.66
N ILE A 237 -5.96 -17.59 11.52
CA ILE A 237 -7.41 -17.78 11.33
C ILE A 237 -7.83 -19.24 11.48
N ASN A 238 -7.03 -20.17 10.93
CA ASN A 238 -7.34 -21.60 11.02
C ASN A 238 -7.23 -22.12 12.46
N ARG A 239 -6.24 -21.64 13.24
CA ARG A 239 -6.08 -22.02 14.66
C ARG A 239 -7.23 -21.53 15.54
N GLN A 240 -7.76 -20.32 15.29
CA GLN A 240 -8.91 -19.78 16.02
C GLN A 240 -10.22 -20.55 15.74
N LYS A 241 -10.29 -21.33 14.67
CA LYS A 241 -11.47 -22.12 14.28
C LYS A 241 -11.38 -23.60 14.64
N LEU A 242 -10.24 -24.08 15.14
CA LEU A 242 -10.15 -25.45 15.67
C LEU A 242 -10.92 -25.47 17.00
N PRO A 243 -11.99 -26.29 17.13
CA PRO A 243 -12.67 -26.43 18.41
C PRO A 243 -11.68 -26.99 19.45
N GLN A 244 -11.71 -26.44 20.67
CA GLN A 244 -10.91 -26.92 21.82
C GLN A 244 -11.10 -28.43 22.09
N ASN A 245 -12.16 -29.04 21.55
CA ASN A 245 -12.47 -30.46 21.68
C ASN A 245 -11.62 -31.40 20.79
N MET A 246 -10.65 -30.89 20.01
CA MET A 246 -9.68 -31.74 19.28
C MET A 246 -8.33 -31.90 19.98
N LEU A 247 -8.15 -31.35 21.18
CA LEU A 247 -6.97 -31.58 22.02
C LEU A 247 -7.17 -32.67 23.09
N GLU A 248 -8.30 -33.38 23.07
CA GLU A 248 -8.58 -34.52 23.98
C GLU A 248 -8.78 -35.82 23.19
N ILE A 249 -7.81 -36.24 22.37
CA ILE A 249 -7.72 -37.64 21.91
C ILE A 249 -6.25 -38.06 21.87
N GLU A 250 -5.52 -37.96 22.98
CA GLU A 250 -4.30 -38.72 23.22
C GLU A 250 -4.21 -39.01 24.73
N ASP A 251 -5.07 -39.90 25.26
CA ASP A 251 -4.77 -40.55 26.55
C ASP A 251 -5.58 -41.83 26.87
N LYS A 252 -6.05 -42.58 25.85
CA LYS A 252 -6.76 -43.84 26.09
C LYS A 252 -6.47 -44.95 25.07
N GLU A 253 -5.21 -45.27 24.84
CA GLU A 253 -4.80 -46.63 24.45
C GLU A 253 -3.49 -46.99 25.15
N SER A 254 -3.59 -47.18 26.46
CA SER A 254 -2.60 -47.91 27.27
C SER A 254 -3.35 -48.66 28.36
N ARG A 255 -4.02 -49.74 27.96
CA ARG A 255 -4.36 -50.90 28.79
C ARG A 255 -4.38 -52.14 27.94
#